data_AF-A0A7S0IUV3-F1
#
_entry.id   AF-A0A7S0IUV3-F1
#
_cell.length_a   1.000
_cell.length_b   1.000
_cell.length_c   1.000
_cell.angle_alpha   90.00
_cell.angle_beta   90.00
_cell.angle_gamma   90.00
#
_symmetry.space_group_name_H-M   'P 1'
#
loop_
_entity.id
_entity.type
_entity.pdbx_description
1 polymer ?
#
loop_
_entity_poly.entity_id
_entity_poly.type
_entity_poly.pdbx_seq_one_letter_code
_entity_poly.pdbx_strand_id
1 'polypeptide(L)'
;PPPSPPPSPPPPSPLPPPPLSPPSTPPSGSTRWRGGAGIWHNDANWDNGSPGSTYIQQVEVCGNGADVHVTAELDAYVPARKVQVCRDATLTVMSRLCIGIGCHYPPPSPLP
;
A
#
# COMPACT_ATOMS: atom_id res chain seq x y z
N PRO A 1 31.86 -37.52 55.98
CA PRO A 1 32.20 -36.71 54.78
C PRO A 1 31.20 -35.55 54.68
N PRO A 2 31.63 -34.31 54.38
CA PRO A 2 30.67 -33.22 54.20
C PRO A 2 29.80 -33.47 52.96
N PRO A 3 28.52 -33.05 52.97
CA PRO A 3 27.64 -33.19 51.81
C PRO A 3 28.12 -32.30 50.67
N SER A 4 28.04 -32.81 49.44
CA SER A 4 28.39 -32.07 48.23
C SER A 4 27.49 -30.85 48.05
N PRO A 5 28.01 -29.71 47.54
CA PRO A 5 27.18 -28.56 47.23
C PRO A 5 26.17 -28.90 46.12
N PRO A 6 24.99 -28.26 46.12
CA PRO A 6 24.01 -28.46 45.07
C PRO A 6 24.54 -27.93 43.72
N PRO A 7 24.10 -28.52 42.59
CA PRO A 7 24.46 -28.03 41.27
C PRO A 7 23.91 -26.62 41.02
N SER A 8 24.70 -25.79 40.35
CA SER A 8 24.29 -24.43 39.95
C SER A 8 23.12 -24.46 38.97
N PRO A 9 22.21 -23.47 39.02
CA PRO A 9 21.13 -23.36 38.05
C PRO A 9 21.68 -23.06 36.65
N PRO A 10 20.97 -23.49 35.59
CA PRO A 10 21.33 -23.16 34.22
C PRO A 10 21.23 -21.64 33.98
N PRO A 11 22.02 -21.10 33.02
CA PRO A 11 21.92 -19.69 32.65
C PRO A 11 20.53 -19.38 32.08
N PRO A 12 20.02 -18.15 32.26
CA PRO A 12 18.77 -17.72 31.64
C PRO A 12 18.89 -17.76 30.12
N SER A 13 17.83 -18.21 29.45
CA SER A 13 17.76 -18.21 27.99
C SER A 13 17.87 -16.78 27.44
N PRO A 14 18.54 -16.57 26.29
CA PRO A 14 18.58 -15.26 25.66
C PRO A 14 17.18 -14.81 25.27
N LEU A 15 16.88 -13.53 25.52
CA LEU A 15 15.64 -12.92 25.05
C LEU A 15 15.59 -12.98 23.51
N PRO A 16 14.39 -13.20 22.92
CA PRO A 16 14.24 -13.09 21.47
C PRO A 16 14.58 -11.67 21.00
N PRO A 17 15.09 -11.52 19.76
CA PRO A 17 15.33 -10.20 19.19
C PRO A 17 14.02 -9.41 19.10
N PRO A 18 14.06 -8.07 19.26
CA PRO A 18 12.88 -7.24 19.06
C PRO A 18 12.39 -7.37 17.61
N PRO A 19 11.07 -7.26 17.37
CA PRO A 19 10.54 -7.21 16.01
C PRO A 19 11.08 -6.00 15.26
N LEU A 20 11.37 -6.17 13.97
CA LEU A 20 11.79 -5.09 13.09
C LEU A 20 10.65 -4.05 12.97
N SER A 21 10.97 -2.78 13.17
CA SER A 21 10.02 -1.67 12.93
C SER A 21 9.56 -1.66 11.47
N PRO A 22 8.27 -1.38 11.17
CA PRO A 22 7.81 -1.27 9.80
C PRO A 22 8.47 -0.08 9.09
N PRO A 23 8.71 -0.17 7.76
CA PRO A 23 9.25 0.94 6.99
C PRO A 23 8.31 2.15 7.10
N SER A 24 8.82 3.26 7.63
CA SER A 24 8.01 4.42 8.04
C SER A 24 7.93 5.53 6.99
N THR A 25 8.36 5.29 5.75
CA THR A 25 8.31 6.32 4.71
C THR A 25 8.00 5.71 3.35
N PRO A 26 6.92 6.14 2.67
CA PRO A 26 6.70 5.78 1.28
C PRO A 26 7.90 6.23 0.43
N PRO A 27 8.38 5.43 -0.54
CA PRO A 27 9.48 5.84 -1.40
C PRO A 27 9.11 7.14 -2.14
N SER A 28 10.09 8.02 -2.36
CA SER A 28 9.91 9.25 -3.14
C SER A 28 9.21 8.95 -4.47
N GLY A 29 8.11 9.64 -4.74
CA GLY A 29 7.28 9.40 -5.92
C GLY A 29 6.22 8.31 -5.72
N SER A 30 5.83 7.97 -4.50
CA SER A 30 4.63 7.16 -4.25
C SER A 30 3.45 8.03 -3.84
N THR A 31 2.23 7.57 -4.13
CA THR A 31 1.00 8.14 -3.57
C THR A 31 0.19 7.04 -2.92
N ARG A 32 -0.48 7.38 -1.82
CA ARG A 32 -1.30 6.47 -1.06
C ARG A 32 -2.74 6.94 -1.06
N TRP A 33 -3.64 5.96 -1.01
CA TRP A 33 -5.07 6.18 -0.86
C TRP A 33 -5.41 6.62 0.57
N ARG A 34 -5.98 7.82 0.72
CA ARG A 34 -6.40 8.40 2.01
C ARG A 34 -7.85 8.05 2.39
N GLY A 35 -8.71 7.78 1.42
CA GLY A 35 -10.17 7.89 1.58
C GLY A 35 -10.92 6.71 2.24
N GLY A 36 -10.25 5.63 2.66
CA GLY A 36 -10.97 4.42 3.07
C GLY A 36 -11.67 3.77 1.87
N ALA A 37 -12.99 3.60 1.85
CA ALA A 37 -13.70 3.13 0.66
C ALA A 37 -13.99 4.28 -0.33
N GLY A 38 -13.84 4.07 -1.64
CA GLY A 38 -14.19 5.10 -2.64
C GLY A 38 -13.75 4.80 -4.07
N ILE A 39 -13.87 5.80 -4.94
CA ILE A 39 -13.70 5.64 -6.39
C ILE A 39 -12.33 6.15 -6.86
N TRP A 40 -11.57 5.30 -7.56
CA TRP A 40 -10.26 5.61 -8.18
C TRP A 40 -10.43 6.51 -9.41
N HIS A 41 -10.95 7.72 -9.21
CA HIS A 41 -10.95 8.82 -10.18
C HIS A 41 -10.90 10.18 -9.48
N ASN A 42 -11.27 10.25 -8.20
CA ASN A 42 -11.28 11.48 -7.44
C ASN A 42 -9.88 11.76 -6.87
N ASP A 43 -9.26 12.85 -7.32
CA ASP A 43 -7.95 13.34 -6.86
C ASP A 43 -7.94 13.62 -5.36
N ALA A 44 -9.09 13.96 -4.78
CA ALA A 44 -9.28 14.22 -3.36
C ALA A 44 -8.93 13.04 -2.43
N ASN A 45 -8.96 11.81 -2.95
CA ASN A 45 -8.76 10.60 -2.14
C ASN A 45 -7.29 10.13 -2.12
N TRP A 46 -6.37 10.85 -2.75
CA TRP A 46 -4.96 10.52 -2.82
C TRP A 46 -4.10 11.48 -2.01
N ASP A 47 -3.04 10.96 -1.39
CA ASP A 47 -2.12 11.74 -0.56
C ASP A 47 -1.49 12.93 -1.29
N ASN A 48 -1.23 12.77 -2.59
CA ASN A 48 -0.56 13.72 -3.47
C ASN A 48 -1.42 14.13 -4.69
N GLY A 49 -2.75 14.04 -4.59
CA GLY A 49 -3.65 14.25 -5.71
C GLY A 49 -3.72 13.06 -6.68
N SER A 50 -4.56 13.15 -7.72
CA SER A 50 -4.77 12.04 -8.66
C SER A 50 -3.45 11.62 -9.29
N PRO A 51 -3.14 10.31 -9.27
CA PRO A 51 -1.85 9.82 -9.72
C PRO A 51 -1.64 9.97 -11.23
N GLY A 52 -2.66 10.39 -11.99
CA GLY A 52 -2.55 10.75 -13.40
C GLY A 52 -1.80 12.07 -13.67
N SER A 53 -1.60 12.92 -12.65
CA SER A 53 -1.05 14.28 -12.84
C SER A 53 0.46 14.41 -12.63
N THR A 54 1.14 13.37 -12.16
CA THR A 54 2.60 13.40 -11.88
C THR A 54 3.20 12.02 -12.10
N TYR A 55 4.49 11.93 -12.46
CA TYR A 55 5.17 10.64 -12.62
C TYR A 55 5.31 9.96 -11.26
N ILE A 56 4.38 9.08 -10.95
CA ILE A 56 4.34 8.30 -9.71
C ILE A 56 5.08 6.99 -9.97
N GLN A 57 5.94 6.53 -9.07
CA GLN A 57 6.60 5.23 -9.16
C GLN A 57 5.70 4.12 -8.62
N GLN A 58 4.93 4.38 -7.57
CA GLN A 58 4.11 3.39 -6.88
C GLN A 58 2.80 3.98 -6.35
N VAL A 59 1.70 3.25 -6.54
CA VAL A 59 0.40 3.54 -5.94
C VAL A 59 0.12 2.56 -4.82
N GLU A 60 -0.25 3.06 -3.65
CA GLU A 60 -0.57 2.24 -2.48
C GLU A 60 -2.05 2.37 -2.11
N VAL A 61 -2.76 1.24 -2.12
CA VAL A 61 -4.14 1.12 -1.66
C VAL A 61 -4.10 0.49 -0.27
N CYS A 62 -4.05 1.34 0.76
CA CYS A 62 -3.85 0.94 2.15
C CYS A 62 -4.65 1.86 3.07
N GLY A 63 -5.55 1.33 3.90
CA GLY A 63 -6.30 2.15 4.85
C GLY A 63 -5.64 2.31 6.20
N ASN A 64 -6.32 3.09 7.04
CA ASN A 64 -5.99 3.25 8.46
C ASN A 64 -7.04 2.55 9.34
N GLY A 65 -7.42 1.31 8.99
CA GLY A 65 -8.35 0.47 9.75
C GLY A 65 -9.68 0.22 9.06
N ALA A 66 -10.06 -1.07 9.06
CA ALA A 66 -11.25 -1.71 8.46
C ALA A 66 -11.39 -1.58 6.93
N ASP A 67 -11.78 -2.69 6.31
CA ASP A 67 -11.86 -2.98 4.87
C ASP A 67 -11.90 -1.77 3.93
N VAL A 68 -10.74 -1.49 3.32
CA VAL A 68 -10.58 -0.42 2.34
C VAL A 68 -11.02 -0.92 0.99
N HIS A 69 -12.20 -0.53 0.54
CA HIS A 69 -12.72 -0.94 -0.76
C HIS A 69 -12.59 0.18 -1.80
N VAL A 70 -11.61 0.05 -2.69
CA VAL A 70 -11.42 1.00 -3.79
C VAL A 70 -11.99 0.43 -5.07
N THR A 71 -12.83 1.21 -5.75
CA THR A 71 -13.46 0.81 -7.01
C THR A 71 -12.97 1.71 -8.15
N ALA A 72 -12.40 1.11 -9.18
CA ALA A 72 -12.11 1.78 -10.44
C ALA A 72 -13.35 1.66 -11.36
N GLU A 73 -14.25 2.64 -11.27
CA GLU A 73 -15.54 2.66 -11.98
C GLU A 73 -15.41 2.99 -13.48
N LEU A 74 -14.54 3.92 -13.86
CA LEU A 74 -14.22 4.22 -15.25
C LEU A 74 -12.88 3.58 -15.62
N ASP A 75 -12.44 3.78 -16.86
CA ASP A 75 -11.10 3.39 -17.26
C ASP A 75 -10.08 4.16 -16.41
N ALA A 76 -9.47 3.47 -15.43
CA ALA A 76 -8.53 4.04 -14.49
C ALA A 76 -7.11 3.92 -15.03
N TYR A 77 -6.45 5.06 -15.14
CA TYR A 77 -5.09 5.16 -15.67
C TYR A 77 -4.16 5.69 -14.60
N VAL A 78 -3.05 5.00 -14.43
CA VAL A 78 -1.97 5.52 -13.61
C VAL A 78 -0.61 5.31 -14.27
N PRO A 79 0.18 6.39 -14.47
CA PRO A 79 1.57 6.27 -14.89
C PRO A 79 2.45 5.84 -13.73
N ALA A 80 2.14 4.69 -13.10
CA ALA A 80 2.93 4.08 -12.04
C ALA A 80 3.61 2.81 -12.51
N ARG A 81 4.79 2.51 -11.94
CA ARG A 81 5.48 1.24 -12.20
C ARG A 81 4.85 0.08 -11.43
N LYS A 82 4.20 0.37 -10.31
CA LYS A 82 3.66 -0.65 -9.40
C LYS A 82 2.39 -0.17 -8.72
N VAL A 83 1.46 -1.11 -8.52
CA VAL A 83 0.34 -0.97 -7.58
C VAL A 83 0.56 -1.95 -6.43
N GLN A 84 0.38 -1.48 -5.21
CA GLN A 84 0.47 -2.26 -3.99
C GLN A 84 -0.85 -2.14 -3.23
N VAL A 85 -1.48 -3.28 -2.96
CA VAL A 85 -2.72 -3.35 -2.17
C VAL A 85 -2.36 -3.96 -0.82
N CYS A 86 -2.69 -3.28 0.28
CA CYS A 86 -2.44 -3.78 1.63
C CYS A 86 -3.39 -4.93 2.00
N ARG A 87 -3.04 -5.70 3.04
CA ARG A 87 -3.74 -6.93 3.44
C ARG A 87 -5.20 -6.71 3.85
N ASP A 88 -5.52 -5.51 4.32
CA ASP A 88 -6.82 -5.02 4.78
C ASP A 88 -7.53 -4.15 3.72
N ALA A 89 -7.07 -4.23 2.47
CA ALA A 89 -7.61 -3.47 1.36
C ALA A 89 -7.99 -4.37 0.18
N THR A 90 -9.03 -3.97 -0.53
CA THR A 90 -9.51 -4.60 -1.75
C THR A 90 -9.59 -3.55 -2.86
N LEU A 91 -8.99 -3.87 -4.00
CA LEU A 91 -9.11 -3.09 -5.22
C LEU A 91 -10.05 -3.83 -6.19
N THR A 92 -11.17 -3.22 -6.52
CA THR A 92 -12.11 -3.69 -7.53
C THR A 92 -11.97 -2.87 -8.80
N VAL A 93 -11.84 -3.55 -9.94
CA VAL A 93 -11.76 -2.93 -11.26
C VAL A 93 -13.05 -3.24 -12.01
N MET A 94 -13.84 -2.23 -12.33
CA MET A 94 -15.11 -2.41 -13.04
C MET A 94 -14.95 -2.42 -14.56
N SER A 95 -14.08 -1.56 -15.10
CA SER A 95 -13.82 -1.48 -16.55
C SER A 95 -12.39 -1.92 -16.88
N ARG A 96 -11.44 -0.99 -16.89
CA ARG A 96 -10.03 -1.25 -17.22
C ARG A 96 -9.12 -0.52 -16.25
N LEU A 97 -8.07 -1.22 -15.82
CA LEU A 97 -6.99 -0.65 -15.03
C LEU A 97 -5.70 -0.71 -15.86
N CYS A 98 -5.13 0.45 -16.18
CA CYS A 98 -3.84 0.54 -16.84
C CYS A 98 -2.79 1.08 -15.87
N ILE A 99 -1.72 0.32 -15.67
CA ILE A 99 -0.57 0.67 -14.82
C ILE A 99 0.70 0.67 -15.68
N GLY A 100 1.40 1.79 -15.77
CA GLY A 100 2.71 1.85 -16.43
C GLY A 100 2.97 3.12 -17.24
N ILE A 101 4.20 3.24 -17.75
CA ILE A 101 4.71 4.41 -18.48
C ILE A 101 3.98 4.65 -19.83
N GLY A 102 3.09 3.74 -20.25
CA GLY A 102 2.24 3.90 -21.45
C GLY A 102 0.75 4.06 -21.15
N CYS A 103 0.37 4.22 -19.88
CA CYS A 103 -1.02 4.37 -19.48
C CYS A 103 -1.43 5.83 -19.56
N HIS A 104 -2.15 6.16 -20.61
CA HIS A 104 -2.71 7.47 -20.85
C HIS A 104 -4.23 7.39 -20.85
N TYR A 105 -4.86 8.46 -20.34
CA TYR A 105 -6.29 8.64 -20.53
C TYR A 105 -6.60 8.53 -22.03
N PRO A 106 -7.61 7.73 -22.43
CA PRO A 106 -8.01 7.66 -23.81
C PRO A 106 -8.41 9.09 -24.22
N PRO A 107 -8.07 9.51 -25.45
CA PRO A 107 -8.54 10.79 -25.92
C PRO A 107 -10.07 10.83 -25.77
N PRO A 108 -10.65 11.95 -25.31
CA PRO A 108 -12.09 12.07 -25.21
C PRO A 108 -12.68 11.67 -26.57
N SER A 109 -13.67 10.78 -26.56
CA SER A 109 -14.32 10.36 -27.80
C SER A 109 -14.80 11.61 -28.54
N PRO A 110 -14.55 11.71 -29.86
CA PRO A 110 -15.07 12.83 -30.63
C PRO A 110 -16.60 12.86 -30.44
N LEU A 111 -17.12 14.04 -30.07
CA LEU A 111 -18.56 14.26 -29.96
C LEU A 111 -19.22 13.95 -31.31
N PRO A 112 -20.40 13.29 -31.31
CA PRO A 112 -21.15 13.01 -32.53
C PRO A 112 -21.62 14.28 -33.26
#